data_AF-A0A7K6L936-F1
#
_entry.id   AF-A0A7K6L936-F1
#
_cell.length_a   1.000
_cell.length_b   1.000
_cell.length_c   1.000
_cell.angle_alpha   90.00
_cell.angle_beta   90.00
_cell.angle_gamma   90.00
#
_symmetry.space_group_name_H-M   'P 1'
#
loop_
_entity.id
_entity.type
_entity.pdbx_description
1 polymer ?
#
loop_
_entity_poly.entity_id
_entity_poly.type
_entity_poly.pdbx_seq_one_letter_code
_entity_poly.pdbx_strand_id
1 'polypeptide(L)'
;FHLAGIRLAPKEKLEIPVLFMPAEMKIYNTQVVIHVMRENGENWPYEVTAESNRDLIRNVTVAENGETQGILWIYPIHGTAEAAQQKSVVIRCQARQRLEQREELLLIGVMPAETALPDAGNSAMVNTDESSNTPEVTDGSSATLEFLYELQYQSDEIRSQLDSLVGMQLLQKEWDTESRIVTLIFNVVFAPSKPMRNKATLVVQCTAGGLWKFPFVFIATEPEVDDVINIEAVGLNKESIVGFKLTSQTR
;
A
#
# COMPACT_ATOMS: atom_id res chain seq x y z
N PHE A 1 18.12 26.50 10.29
CA PHE A 1 17.23 27.43 9.59
C PHE A 1 16.56 28.32 10.64
N HIS A 2 16.96 29.58 10.74
CA HIS A 2 16.23 30.56 11.54
C HIS A 2 15.04 31.01 10.69
N LEU A 3 13.84 30.54 11.00
CA LEU A 3 12.63 31.03 10.33
C LEU A 3 12.36 32.44 10.86
N ALA A 4 12.70 33.46 10.07
CA ALA A 4 12.03 34.75 10.19
C ALA A 4 10.52 34.47 9.99
N GLY A 5 9.69 34.97 10.91
CA GLY A 5 8.24 34.74 10.85
C GLY A 5 7.64 35.16 9.51
N ILE A 6 6.66 34.40 9.02
CA ILE A 6 5.96 34.72 7.77
C ILE A 6 4.88 35.75 8.11
N ARG A 7 4.98 36.94 7.51
CA ARG A 7 3.94 37.97 7.63
C ARG A 7 2.75 37.61 6.74
N LEU A 8 1.56 37.59 7.31
CA LEU A 8 0.32 37.33 6.58
C LEU A 8 -0.59 38.56 6.64
N ALA A 9 -0.89 39.15 5.49
CA ALA A 9 -1.80 40.28 5.37
C ALA A 9 -3.28 39.85 5.50
N PRO A 10 -4.20 40.78 5.81
CA PRO A 10 -5.62 40.45 5.87
C PRO A 10 -6.13 39.82 4.57
N LYS A 11 -6.81 38.67 4.69
CA LYS A 11 -7.37 37.87 3.58
C LYS A 11 -6.32 37.25 2.63
N GLU A 12 -5.04 37.37 2.96
CA GLU A 12 -3.98 36.66 2.25
C GLU A 12 -4.08 35.16 2.55
N LYS A 13 -3.72 34.35 1.56
CA LYS A 13 -3.66 32.90 1.69
C LYS A 13 -2.21 32.48 1.76
N LEU A 14 -1.87 31.66 2.75
CA LEU A 14 -0.55 31.04 2.88
C LEU A 14 -0.63 29.57 2.51
N GLU A 15 0.23 29.15 1.60
CA GLU A 15 0.45 27.74 1.29
C GLU A 15 1.74 27.26 1.98
N ILE A 16 1.63 26.20 2.78
CA ILE A 16 2.76 25.60 3.49
C ILE A 16 3.06 24.24 2.84
N PRO A 17 4.10 24.14 1.99
CA PRO A 17 4.45 22.87 1.38
C PRO A 17 5.05 21.93 2.43
N VAL A 18 4.57 20.69 2.44
CA VAL A 18 5.12 19.61 3.26
C VAL A 18 5.75 18.58 2.33
N LEU A 19 7.04 18.31 2.52
CA LEU A 19 7.77 17.31 1.76
C LEU A 19 8.13 16.13 2.68
N PHE A 20 7.78 14.92 2.26
CA PHE A 20 8.09 13.69 2.97
C PHE A 20 9.16 12.91 2.20
N MET A 21 10.35 12.76 2.80
CA MET A 21 11.50 12.03 2.26
C MET A 21 12.04 11.08 3.33
N PRO A 22 11.39 9.93 3.52
CA PRO A 22 11.81 8.95 4.54
C PRO A 22 13.18 8.37 4.18
N ALA A 23 14.06 8.24 5.17
CA ALA A 23 15.34 7.55 5.03
C ALA A 23 15.21 6.04 5.32
N GLU A 24 14.20 5.65 6.10
CA GLU A 24 13.98 4.29 6.57
C GLU A 24 12.55 3.83 6.25
N MET A 25 12.36 2.52 6.00
CA MET A 25 11.04 1.95 5.72
C MET A 25 10.27 1.70 7.02
N LYS A 26 9.81 2.78 7.65
CA LYS A 26 8.99 2.75 8.86
C LYS A 26 7.85 3.77 8.82
N ILE A 27 7.00 3.73 9.83
CA ILE A 27 5.98 4.75 10.05
C ILE A 27 6.62 5.97 10.70
N TYR A 28 6.31 7.15 10.18
CA TYR A 28 6.72 8.44 10.74
C TYR A 28 5.50 9.16 11.31
N ASN A 29 5.54 9.47 12.59
CA ASN A 29 4.55 10.31 13.25
C ASN A 29 5.19 11.64 13.59
N THR A 30 4.61 12.74 13.11
CA THR A 30 5.05 14.09 13.43
C THR A 30 3.86 15.02 13.48
N GLN A 31 4.09 16.29 13.83
CA GLN A 31 3.06 17.30 13.87
C GLN A 31 3.60 18.62 13.31
N VAL A 32 2.77 19.31 12.53
CA VAL A 32 3.02 20.70 12.14
C VAL A 32 2.32 21.59 13.13
N VAL A 33 3.11 22.42 13.80
CA VAL A 33 2.64 23.41 14.77
C VAL A 33 2.67 24.77 14.11
N ILE A 34 1.50 25.35 13.88
CA ILE A 34 1.34 26.71 13.35
C ILE A 34 0.99 27.61 14.51
N HIS A 35 1.88 28.55 14.82
CA HIS A 35 1.63 29.58 15.82
C HIS A 35 1.50 30.94 15.14
N VAL A 36 0.32 31.54 15.27
CA VAL A 36 0.05 32.90 14.81
C VAL A 36 0.09 33.85 15.98
N MET A 37 1.00 34.80 15.90
CA MET A 37 1.19 35.86 16.88
C MET A 37 0.99 37.21 16.20
N ARG A 38 0.82 38.25 17.01
CA ARG A 38 0.79 39.63 16.50
C ARG A 38 2.17 40.01 15.93
N GLU A 39 2.19 40.80 14.86
CA GLU A 39 3.43 41.21 14.17
C GLU A 39 4.44 41.90 15.11
N ASN A 40 3.96 42.63 16.11
CA ASN A 40 4.79 43.34 17.09
C ASN A 40 5.14 42.50 18.33
N GLY A 41 4.72 41.23 18.39
CA GLY A 41 4.97 40.32 19.52
C GLY A 41 4.17 40.63 20.79
N GLU A 42 3.35 41.67 20.80
CA GLU A 42 2.43 41.95 21.90
C GLU A 42 1.20 41.03 21.84
N ASN A 43 0.50 40.90 22.97
CA ASN A 43 -0.80 40.25 22.97
C ASN A 43 -1.79 41.04 22.10
N TRP A 44 -2.79 40.32 21.60
CA TRP A 44 -3.95 40.92 20.97
C TRP A 44 -4.88 41.47 22.06
N PRO A 45 -5.43 42.69 21.89
CA PRO A 45 -6.34 43.32 22.85
C PRO A 45 -7.76 42.69 22.83
N TYR A 46 -7.84 41.39 22.54
CA TYR A 46 -9.06 40.61 22.44
C TYR A 46 -9.11 39.62 23.60
N GLU A 47 -10.19 39.68 24.38
CA GLU A 47 -10.49 38.72 25.43
C GLU A 47 -11.41 37.63 24.86
N VAL A 48 -10.99 36.38 24.99
CA VAL A 48 -11.82 35.22 24.61
C VAL A 48 -12.82 34.96 25.74
N THR A 49 -14.07 35.35 25.57
CA THR A 49 -15.13 35.08 26.57
C THR A 49 -15.62 33.64 26.49
N ALA A 50 -16.12 33.08 27.60
CA ALA A 50 -16.62 31.69 27.67
C ALA A 50 -17.82 31.38 26.76
N GLU A 51 -18.45 32.41 26.18
CA GLU A 51 -19.54 32.31 25.20
C GLU A 51 -19.04 32.14 23.76
N SER A 52 -17.72 32.29 23.54
CA SER A 52 -17.09 32.05 22.25
C SER A 52 -17.08 30.55 21.90
N ASN A 53 -17.02 30.25 20.60
CA ASN A 53 -17.13 28.89 20.07
C ASN A 53 -16.09 27.96 20.73
N ARG A 54 -16.50 26.81 21.28
CA ARG A 54 -15.60 25.91 22.05
C ARG A 54 -14.36 25.49 21.25
N ASP A 55 -14.51 25.37 19.93
CA ASP A 55 -13.43 25.02 19.01
C ASP A 55 -12.42 26.16 18.79
N LEU A 56 -12.86 27.42 18.93
CA LEU A 56 -11.98 28.59 18.91
C LEU A 56 -11.15 28.66 20.20
N ILE A 57 -11.78 28.42 21.36
CA ILE A 57 -11.10 28.46 22.67
C ILE A 57 -9.94 27.45 22.73
N ARG A 58 -10.13 26.25 22.16
CA ARG A 58 -9.12 25.18 22.20
C ARG A 58 -7.80 25.55 21.51
N ASN A 59 -7.85 26.43 20.51
CA ASN A 59 -6.70 26.79 19.69
C ASN A 59 -6.14 28.17 20.04
N VAL A 60 -6.71 28.90 21.02
CA VAL A 60 -6.20 30.21 21.41
C VAL A 60 -5.33 30.08 22.66
N THR A 61 -4.12 30.64 22.60
CA THR A 61 -3.24 30.78 23.77
C THR A 61 -3.54 32.11 24.46
N VAL A 62 -3.85 32.06 25.76
CA VAL A 62 -4.22 33.23 26.58
C VAL A 62 -3.13 33.50 27.62
N ALA A 63 -2.75 34.75 27.78
CA ALA A 63 -1.78 35.19 28.78
C ALA A 63 -2.40 35.29 30.19
N GLU A 64 -1.56 35.39 31.23
CA GLU A 64 -2.01 35.45 32.64
C GLU A 64 -2.96 36.63 32.93
N ASN A 65 -2.87 37.70 32.14
CA ASN A 65 -3.72 38.89 32.23
C ASN A 65 -5.05 38.75 31.46
N GLY A 66 -5.35 37.59 30.86
CA GLY A 66 -6.57 37.32 30.09
C GLY A 66 -6.52 37.73 28.62
N GLU A 67 -5.42 38.33 28.16
CA GLU A 67 -5.27 38.75 26.76
C GLU A 67 -4.91 37.57 25.85
N THR A 68 -5.34 37.64 24.59
CA THR A 68 -5.00 36.62 23.58
C THR A 68 -3.54 36.77 23.13
N GLN A 69 -2.68 35.83 23.51
CA GLN A 69 -1.28 35.81 23.11
C GLN A 69 -1.10 35.38 21.65
N GLY A 70 -1.97 34.48 21.16
CA GLY A 70 -1.83 33.91 19.83
C GLY A 70 -2.83 32.80 19.54
N ILE A 71 -2.74 32.26 18.32
CA ILE A 71 -3.54 31.11 17.87
C ILE A 71 -2.58 29.99 17.51
N LEU A 72 -2.82 28.81 18.07
CA LEU A 72 -2.03 27.60 17.90
C LEU A 72 -2.86 26.53 17.22
N TRP A 73 -2.41 26.08 16.05
CA TRP A 73 -2.96 24.89 15.40
C TRP A 73 -1.90 23.79 15.35
N ILE A 74 -2.31 22.57 15.72
CA ILE A 74 -1.47 21.38 15.67
C ILE A 74 -2.10 20.42 14.68
N TYR A 75 -1.39 20.15 13.58
CA TYR A 75 -1.81 19.23 12.55
C TYR A 75 -0.95 17.95 12.62
N PRO A 76 -1.50 16.82 13.08
CA PRO A 76 -0.77 15.56 13.08
C PRO A 76 -0.54 15.09 11.63
N ILE A 77 0.67 14.60 11.36
CA ILE A 77 1.06 14.05 10.07
C ILE A 77 1.57 12.63 10.29
N HIS A 78 0.93 11.69 9.60
CA HIS A 78 1.30 10.28 9.57
C HIS A 78 1.85 9.96 8.19
N GLY A 79 3.15 9.65 8.12
CA GLY A 79 3.85 9.29 6.89
C GLY A 79 4.15 7.80 6.85
N THR A 80 3.75 7.13 5.77
CA THR A 80 4.18 5.76 5.49
C THR A 80 5.23 5.79 4.39
N ALA A 81 6.43 5.29 4.68
CA ALA A 81 7.50 5.26 3.69
C ALA A 81 7.14 4.38 2.48
N GLU A 82 7.33 4.91 1.27
CA GLU A 82 7.12 4.16 0.02
C GLU A 82 8.48 3.89 -0.64
N ALA A 83 8.68 2.65 -1.05
CA ALA A 83 9.87 2.24 -1.77
C ALA A 83 9.92 2.86 -3.17
N ALA A 84 11.14 3.07 -3.66
CA ALA A 84 11.34 3.45 -5.06
C ALA A 84 10.69 2.43 -6.00
N GLN A 85 10.37 2.88 -7.21
CA GLN A 85 9.68 2.06 -8.21
C GLN A 85 10.46 0.77 -8.50
N GLN A 86 9.79 -0.36 -8.29
CA GLN A 86 10.35 -1.68 -8.54
C GLN A 86 10.30 -2.03 -10.04
N LYS A 87 11.20 -2.93 -10.47
CA LYS A 87 11.18 -3.47 -11.84
C LYS A 87 9.89 -4.25 -12.07
N SER A 88 9.40 -4.23 -13.31
CA SER A 88 8.20 -4.98 -13.66
C SER A 88 8.48 -6.48 -13.79
N VAL A 89 7.63 -7.28 -13.14
CA VAL A 89 7.59 -8.73 -13.29
C VAL A 89 6.68 -9.07 -14.47
N VAL A 90 7.14 -9.92 -15.39
CA VAL A 90 6.40 -10.29 -16.60
C VAL A 90 6.00 -11.75 -16.54
N ILE A 91 4.68 -12.00 -16.52
CA ILE A 91 4.09 -13.34 -16.52
C ILE A 91 3.49 -13.57 -17.91
N ARG A 92 4.03 -14.52 -18.66
CA ARG A 92 3.68 -14.73 -20.06
C ARG A 92 3.40 -16.20 -20.39
N CYS A 93 2.26 -16.45 -21.02
CA CYS A 93 1.92 -17.75 -21.62
C CYS A 93 1.05 -17.57 -22.88
N GLN A 94 0.67 -18.66 -23.53
CA GLN A 94 -0.35 -18.65 -24.58
C GLN A 94 -1.75 -18.67 -23.96
N ALA A 95 -2.73 -18.13 -24.67
CA ALA A 95 -4.14 -18.33 -24.29
C ALA A 95 -4.47 -19.84 -24.24
N ARG A 96 -5.38 -20.21 -23.33
CA ARG A 96 -5.81 -21.59 -23.03
C ARG A 96 -4.76 -22.46 -22.32
N GLN A 97 -3.59 -21.91 -22.01
CA GLN A 97 -2.58 -22.58 -21.18
C GLN A 97 -2.63 -22.06 -19.74
N ARG A 98 -2.19 -22.89 -18.80
CA ARG A 98 -2.00 -22.52 -17.39
C ARG A 98 -0.51 -22.47 -17.09
N LEU A 99 -0.04 -21.30 -16.65
CA LEU A 99 1.31 -21.10 -16.16
C LEU A 99 1.28 -21.03 -14.63
N GLU A 100 2.19 -21.74 -13.97
CA GLU A 100 2.48 -21.59 -12.55
C GLU A 100 3.97 -21.31 -12.40
N GLN A 101 4.32 -20.20 -11.76
CA GLN A 101 5.69 -19.74 -11.61
C GLN A 101 5.92 -19.15 -10.23
N ARG A 102 7.11 -19.40 -9.66
CA ARG A 102 7.54 -18.78 -8.40
C ARG A 102 8.20 -17.45 -8.68
N GLU A 103 7.77 -16.42 -7.97
CA GLU A 103 8.31 -15.07 -8.06
C GLU A 103 8.88 -14.64 -6.71
N GLU A 104 10.15 -14.24 -6.70
CA GLU A 104 10.85 -13.75 -5.52
C GLU A 104 10.82 -12.22 -5.51
N LEU A 105 10.25 -11.65 -4.44
CA LEU A 105 10.11 -10.21 -4.26
C LEU A 105 10.96 -9.74 -3.08
N LEU A 106 11.86 -8.81 -3.35
CA LEU A 106 12.80 -8.28 -2.37
C LEU A 106 12.26 -6.99 -1.75
N LEU A 107 11.96 -7.03 -0.46
CA LEU A 107 11.61 -5.86 0.34
C LEU A 107 12.88 -5.30 0.98
N ILE A 108 13.46 -4.29 0.34
CA ILE A 108 14.70 -3.66 0.80
C ILE A 108 14.39 -2.61 1.87
N GLY A 109 15.16 -2.63 2.96
CA GLY A 109 15.14 -1.60 4.01
C GLY A 109 14.14 -1.89 5.14
N VAL A 110 13.63 -3.11 5.25
CA VAL A 110 12.69 -3.51 6.31
C VAL A 110 13.35 -3.35 7.67
N MET A 111 12.72 -2.58 8.55
CA MET A 111 13.20 -2.39 9.90
C MET A 111 12.73 -3.51 10.82
N PRO A 112 13.60 -4.07 11.69
CA PRO A 112 13.15 -4.91 12.79
C PRO A 112 12.15 -4.14 13.64
N ALA A 113 11.14 -4.83 14.16
CA ALA A 113 10.24 -4.23 15.13
C ALA A 113 11.08 -3.78 16.35
N GLU A 114 11.11 -2.48 16.61
CA GLU A 114 11.61 -1.98 17.88
C GLU A 114 10.72 -2.56 18.98
N THR A 115 11.31 -3.29 19.91
CA THR A 115 10.61 -3.69 21.14
C THR A 115 10.20 -2.39 21.80
N ALA A 116 8.92 -2.05 21.74
CA ALA A 116 8.39 -0.90 22.45
C ALA A 116 8.80 -1.07 23.92
N LEU A 117 9.69 -0.21 24.41
CA LEU A 117 9.89 -0.07 25.84
C LEU A 117 8.50 0.26 26.41
N PRO A 118 7.97 -0.52 27.36
CA PRO A 118 6.72 -0.16 27.99
C PRO A 118 6.91 1.18 28.66
N ASP A 119 6.11 2.16 28.25
CA ASP A 119 5.90 3.38 29.00
C ASP A 119 5.60 2.96 30.45
N ALA A 120 6.46 3.37 31.38
CA ALA A 120 6.25 3.22 32.80
C ALA A 120 5.10 4.15 33.23
N GLY A 121 3.87 3.74 32.89
CA GLY A 121 2.62 4.36 33.27
C GLY A 121 1.86 3.42 34.20
N ASN A 122 2.01 3.67 35.49
CA ASN A 122 1.43 2.90 36.58
C ASN A 122 -0.10 2.77 36.45
N SER A 123 -0.64 1.55 36.48
CA SER A 123 -1.89 1.27 37.18
C SER A 123 -2.02 -0.22 37.50
N ALA A 124 -2.14 -0.50 38.79
CA ALA A 124 -2.26 -1.83 39.38
C ALA A 124 -3.71 -2.34 39.37
N MET A 125 -3.80 -3.66 39.66
CA MET A 125 -4.92 -4.46 40.19
C MET A 125 -5.91 -5.09 39.18
N VAL A 126 -5.88 -6.43 38.98
CA VAL A 126 -6.53 -7.55 39.76
C VAL A 126 -7.77 -8.02 38.97
N ASN A 127 -8.16 -9.29 38.72
CA ASN A 127 -7.79 -10.70 38.99
C ASN A 127 -8.66 -11.53 37.99
N THR A 128 -8.18 -12.56 37.27
CA THR A 128 -8.08 -14.01 37.60
C THR A 128 -9.21 -14.88 36.99
N ASP A 129 -8.79 -16.08 36.55
CA ASP A 129 -9.50 -17.29 36.09
C ASP A 129 -10.08 -17.33 34.66
N GLU A 130 -10.01 -18.40 33.87
CA GLU A 130 -9.24 -19.66 33.75
C GLU A 130 -9.81 -20.30 32.45
N SER A 131 -8.99 -20.87 31.55
CA SER A 131 -9.33 -22.07 30.74
C SER A 131 -8.28 -22.43 29.66
N SER A 132 -7.52 -23.48 29.97
CA SER A 132 -7.15 -24.66 29.16
C SER A 132 -6.31 -24.61 27.86
N ASN A 133 -5.11 -25.21 27.99
CA ASN A 133 -4.40 -26.16 27.09
C ASN A 133 -3.80 -25.63 25.77
N THR A 134 -2.53 -25.84 25.35
CA THR A 134 -1.31 -26.55 25.82
C THR A 134 -0.16 -26.05 24.89
N PRO A 135 1.13 -26.24 25.22
CA PRO A 135 2.22 -25.40 24.75
C PRO A 135 2.94 -25.91 23.48
N GLU A 136 3.32 -25.00 22.59
CA GLU A 136 4.49 -25.20 21.71
C GLU A 136 5.52 -24.12 22.02
N VAL A 137 6.66 -24.58 22.53
CA VAL A 137 7.84 -23.78 22.83
C VAL A 137 8.67 -23.70 21.56
N THR A 138 8.84 -22.50 20.98
CA THR A 138 10.12 -22.05 20.40
C THR A 138 10.13 -20.51 20.35
N ASP A 139 11.05 -19.95 21.12
CA ASP A 139 11.65 -18.61 21.07
C ASP A 139 10.78 -17.34 21.14
N GLY A 140 10.75 -16.78 22.34
CA GLY A 140 11.40 -15.47 22.56
C GLY A 140 10.77 -14.27 21.85
N SER A 141 9.64 -13.81 22.38
CA SER A 141 9.07 -12.46 22.26
C SER A 141 9.96 -11.41 21.58
N SER A 142 9.79 -11.27 20.27
CA SER A 142 10.07 -10.06 19.48
C SER A 142 8.92 -9.95 18.49
N ALA A 143 8.27 -8.79 18.41
CA ALA A 143 7.05 -8.61 17.62
C ALA A 143 7.27 -9.10 16.17
N THR A 144 6.61 -10.19 15.79
CA THR A 144 6.77 -10.81 14.48
C THR A 144 6.25 -9.82 13.43
N LEU A 145 7.12 -9.36 12.52
CA LEU A 145 6.71 -8.47 11.44
C LEU A 145 5.69 -9.17 10.54
N GLU A 146 4.51 -8.58 10.41
CA GLU A 146 3.45 -9.04 9.53
C GLU A 146 3.48 -8.26 8.21
N PHE A 147 3.14 -8.94 7.12
CA PHE A 147 3.11 -8.40 5.77
C PHE A 147 1.72 -8.59 5.18
N LEU A 148 1.08 -7.48 4.84
CA LEU A 148 -0.17 -7.45 4.11
C LEU A 148 0.16 -7.30 2.62
N TYR A 149 -0.53 -8.04 1.78
CA TYR A 149 -0.34 -7.97 0.33
C TYR A 149 -1.67 -7.96 -0.40
N GLU A 150 -1.74 -7.14 -1.43
CA GLU A 150 -2.94 -6.98 -2.27
C GLU A 150 -2.53 -6.78 -3.73
N LEU A 151 -3.22 -7.46 -4.64
CA LEU A 151 -3.08 -7.21 -6.07
C LEU A 151 -4.03 -6.09 -6.49
N GLN A 152 -3.49 -4.92 -6.80
CA GLN A 152 -4.25 -3.74 -7.22
C GLN A 152 -4.28 -3.60 -8.74
N TYR A 153 -5.43 -3.17 -9.26
CA TYR A 153 -5.70 -3.03 -10.69
C TYR A 153 -5.88 -1.56 -11.07
N GLN A 154 -5.58 -1.21 -12.33
CA GLN A 154 -5.70 0.17 -12.81
C GLN A 154 -7.17 0.60 -13.02
N SER A 155 -8.06 -0.36 -13.22
CA SER A 155 -9.51 -0.14 -13.39
C SER A 155 -10.30 -1.39 -13.06
N ASP A 156 -11.61 -1.22 -12.85
CA ASP A 156 -12.53 -2.33 -12.57
C ASP A 156 -12.71 -3.27 -13.78
N GLU A 157 -12.52 -2.78 -15.01
CA GLU A 157 -12.51 -3.60 -16.21
C GLU A 157 -11.30 -4.55 -16.21
N ILE A 158 -10.11 -4.04 -15.88
CA ILE A 158 -8.90 -4.85 -15.79
C ILE A 158 -9.01 -5.86 -14.65
N ARG A 159 -9.56 -5.44 -13.51
CA ARG A 159 -9.87 -6.34 -12.39
C ARG A 159 -10.76 -7.47 -12.86
N SER A 160 -11.91 -7.16 -13.46
CA SER A 160 -12.87 -8.16 -13.94
C SER A 160 -12.25 -9.16 -14.93
N GLN A 161 -11.25 -8.72 -15.72
CA GLN A 161 -10.51 -9.59 -16.63
C GLN A 161 -9.47 -10.46 -15.93
N LEU A 162 -8.80 -9.99 -14.89
CA LEU A 162 -7.69 -10.71 -14.24
C LEU A 162 -8.10 -11.51 -13.00
N ASP A 163 -9.16 -11.12 -12.30
CA ASP A 163 -9.53 -11.65 -10.97
C ASP A 163 -9.73 -13.17 -10.97
N SER A 164 -10.27 -13.71 -12.07
CA SER A 164 -10.47 -15.16 -12.25
C SER A 164 -9.31 -15.87 -12.97
N LEU A 165 -8.38 -15.12 -13.55
CA LEU A 165 -7.29 -15.66 -14.38
C LEU A 165 -5.95 -15.70 -13.63
N VAL A 166 -5.81 -14.89 -12.58
CA VAL A 166 -4.59 -14.76 -11.79
C VAL A 166 -4.84 -15.23 -10.36
N GLY A 167 -4.02 -16.17 -9.90
CA GLY A 167 -3.92 -16.55 -8.49
C GLY A 167 -2.55 -16.18 -7.94
N MET A 168 -2.49 -15.62 -6.73
CA MET A 168 -1.23 -15.33 -6.06
C MET A 168 -1.28 -15.86 -4.62
N GLN A 169 -0.26 -16.61 -4.24
CA GLN A 169 -0.16 -17.20 -2.90
C GLN A 169 1.26 -17.03 -2.37
N LEU A 170 1.41 -16.50 -1.15
CA LEU A 170 2.70 -16.48 -0.47
C LEU A 170 3.08 -17.91 -0.06
N LEU A 171 4.23 -18.40 -0.53
CA LEU A 171 4.75 -19.72 -0.19
C LEU A 171 5.74 -19.66 0.97
N GLN A 172 6.63 -18.67 0.94
CA GLN A 172 7.75 -18.59 1.87
C GLN A 172 8.13 -17.13 2.12
N LYS A 173 8.64 -16.89 3.33
CA LYS A 173 9.20 -15.62 3.77
C LYS A 173 10.57 -15.90 4.36
N GLU A 174 11.57 -15.16 3.90
CA GLU A 174 12.94 -15.21 4.42
C GLU A 174 13.34 -13.80 4.85
N TRP A 175 14.04 -13.67 5.97
CA TRP A 175 14.50 -12.37 6.45
C TRP A 175 15.99 -12.41 6.75
N ASP A 176 16.73 -11.60 5.99
CA ASP A 176 18.11 -11.25 6.30
C ASP A 176 18.13 -9.99 7.15
N THR A 177 18.41 -10.16 8.45
CA THR A 177 18.48 -9.07 9.42
C THR A 177 19.73 -8.20 9.26
N GLU A 178 20.82 -8.75 8.72
CA GLU A 178 22.07 -8.02 8.48
C GLU A 178 21.89 -7.06 7.30
N SER A 179 21.37 -7.57 6.18
CA SER A 179 21.11 -6.77 4.98
C SER A 179 19.82 -5.94 5.05
N ARG A 180 18.95 -6.19 6.05
CA ARG A 180 17.60 -5.60 6.16
C ARG A 180 16.73 -5.86 4.92
N ILE A 181 16.82 -7.07 4.38
CA ILE A 181 16.07 -7.50 3.20
C ILE A 181 15.15 -8.63 3.61
N VAL A 182 13.86 -8.48 3.30
CA VAL A 182 12.89 -9.59 3.39
C VAL A 182 12.59 -10.09 1.99
N THR A 183 12.75 -11.38 1.77
CA THR A 183 12.40 -12.05 0.52
C THR A 183 11.05 -12.73 0.69
N LEU A 184 10.06 -12.33 -0.12
CA LEU A 184 8.77 -12.99 -0.21
C LEU A 184 8.69 -13.81 -1.48
N ILE A 185 8.46 -15.12 -1.35
CA ILE A 185 8.35 -16.04 -2.48
C ILE A 185 6.87 -16.32 -2.73
N PHE A 186 6.35 -15.83 -3.86
CA PHE A 186 4.97 -16.04 -4.28
C PHE A 186 4.88 -17.15 -5.32
N ASN A 187 3.86 -18.00 -5.22
CA ASN A 187 3.37 -18.76 -6.35
C ASN A 187 2.39 -17.88 -7.13
N VAL A 188 2.68 -17.67 -8.41
CA VAL A 188 1.82 -16.94 -9.33
C VAL A 188 1.27 -17.90 -10.36
N VAL A 189 -0.06 -18.01 -10.36
CA VAL A 189 -0.83 -18.81 -11.31
C VAL A 189 -1.45 -17.86 -12.32
N PHE A 190 -1.27 -18.13 -13.61
CA PHE A 190 -1.91 -17.39 -14.70
C PHE A 190 -2.52 -18.34 -15.73
N ALA A 191 -3.85 -18.32 -15.87
CA ALA A 191 -4.60 -19.23 -16.73
C ALA A 191 -5.57 -18.49 -17.67
N PRO A 192 -5.05 -17.73 -18.65
CA PRO A 192 -5.88 -16.92 -19.55
C PRO A 192 -6.66 -17.78 -20.56
N SER A 193 -7.91 -17.42 -20.84
CA SER A 193 -8.72 -18.08 -21.87
C SER A 193 -8.63 -17.42 -23.25
N LYS A 194 -8.23 -16.15 -23.30
CA LYS A 194 -8.10 -15.33 -24.51
C LYS A 194 -6.78 -14.58 -24.52
N PRO A 195 -6.26 -14.21 -25.70
CA PRO A 195 -5.11 -13.31 -25.79
C PRO A 195 -5.41 -11.99 -25.09
N MET A 196 -4.47 -11.52 -24.26
CA MET A 196 -4.65 -10.32 -23.45
C MET A 196 -3.31 -9.75 -23.00
N ARG A 197 -3.31 -8.46 -22.67
CA ARG A 197 -2.16 -7.80 -22.03
C ARG A 197 -2.63 -6.79 -21.01
N ASN A 198 -2.55 -7.17 -19.73
CA ASN A 198 -2.99 -6.34 -18.62
C ASN A 198 -1.89 -6.12 -17.61
N LYS A 199 -2.01 -5.02 -16.86
CA LYS A 199 -1.09 -4.65 -15.79
C LYS A 199 -1.83 -4.68 -14.45
N ALA A 200 -1.13 -5.15 -13.43
CA ALA A 200 -1.55 -5.04 -12.03
C ALA A 200 -0.34 -4.64 -11.19
N THR A 201 -0.56 -4.25 -9.94
CA THR A 201 0.53 -3.93 -9.00
C THR A 201 0.31 -4.73 -7.75
N LEU A 202 1.26 -5.59 -7.38
CA LEU A 202 1.25 -6.19 -6.06
C LEU A 202 1.78 -5.14 -5.08
N VAL A 203 0.92 -4.73 -4.16
CA VAL A 203 1.26 -3.84 -3.07
C VAL A 203 1.54 -4.69 -1.85
N VAL A 204 2.73 -4.53 -1.27
CA VAL A 204 3.13 -5.18 -0.03
C VAL A 204 3.34 -4.10 1.02
N GLN A 205 2.67 -4.21 2.16
CA GLN A 205 2.78 -3.31 3.29
C GLN A 205 3.23 -4.09 4.52
N CYS A 206 4.21 -3.57 5.24
CA CYS A 206 4.62 -4.12 6.53
C CYS A 206 3.91 -3.40 7.67
N THR A 207 3.56 -4.13 8.74
CA THR A 207 2.91 -3.54 9.93
C THR A 207 3.82 -2.56 10.68
N ALA A 208 5.14 -2.72 10.60
CA ALA A 208 6.12 -1.74 11.12
C ALA A 208 6.27 -0.49 10.22
N GLY A 209 5.56 -0.45 9.09
CA GLY A 209 5.67 0.59 8.08
C GLY A 209 6.51 0.17 6.88
N GLY A 210 6.44 0.97 5.82
CA GLY A 210 7.00 0.61 4.53
C GLY A 210 5.95 0.04 3.58
N LEU A 211 5.98 0.55 2.35
CA LEU A 211 5.09 0.18 1.26
C LEU A 211 5.95 -0.13 0.02
N TRP A 212 5.85 -1.33 -0.50
CA TRP A 212 6.53 -1.76 -1.72
C TRP A 212 5.50 -2.05 -2.80
N LYS A 213 5.71 -1.47 -3.98
CA LYS A 213 4.83 -1.66 -5.15
C LYS A 213 5.60 -2.39 -6.24
N PHE A 214 5.17 -3.62 -6.53
CA PHE A 214 5.74 -4.47 -7.58
C PHE A 214 4.81 -4.47 -8.79
N PRO A 215 5.16 -3.83 -9.91
CA PRO A 215 4.34 -3.85 -11.10
C PRO A 215 4.42 -5.22 -11.79
N PHE A 216 3.27 -5.84 -12.04
CA PHE A 216 3.12 -7.08 -12.80
C PHE A 216 2.51 -6.81 -14.18
N VAL A 217 3.03 -7.50 -15.19
CA VAL A 217 2.50 -7.47 -16.56
C VAL A 217 2.13 -8.90 -16.97
N PHE A 218 0.83 -9.14 -17.14
CA PHE A 218 0.28 -10.42 -17.58
C PHE A 218 0.06 -10.39 -19.09
N ILE A 219 0.66 -11.34 -19.81
CA ILE A 219 0.61 -11.41 -21.28
C ILE A 219 0.16 -12.81 -21.70
N ALA A 220 -1.00 -12.89 -22.32
CA ALA A 220 -1.46 -14.08 -23.03
C ALA A 220 -1.34 -13.85 -24.54
N THR A 221 -0.55 -14.66 -25.23
CA THR A 221 -0.46 -14.62 -26.71
C THR A 221 -1.56 -15.46 -27.35
N GLU A 222 -1.60 -15.48 -28.69
CA GLU A 222 -2.47 -16.39 -29.43
C GLU A 222 -2.28 -17.85 -28.97
N PRO A 223 -3.37 -18.63 -28.88
CA PRO A 223 -3.30 -20.04 -28.53
C PRO A 223 -2.60 -20.82 -29.65
N GLU A 224 -2.10 -22.01 -29.34
CA GLU A 224 -1.67 -22.93 -30.39
C GLU A 224 -2.86 -23.32 -31.26
N VAL A 225 -2.60 -23.50 -32.55
CA VAL A 225 -3.61 -23.98 -33.49
C VAL A 225 -3.81 -25.46 -33.20
N ASP A 226 -5.01 -25.82 -32.74
CA ASP A 226 -5.35 -27.19 -32.37
C ASP A 226 -5.17 -28.15 -33.56
N ASP A 227 -5.66 -27.75 -34.76
CA ASP A 227 -5.51 -28.50 -36.01
C ASP A 227 -5.56 -27.55 -37.22
N VAL A 228 -4.85 -27.89 -38.30
CA VAL A 228 -4.91 -27.17 -39.59
C VAL A 228 -5.67 -28.01 -40.60
N ILE A 229 -6.83 -27.51 -41.05
CA ILE A 229 -7.60 -28.15 -42.13
C ILE A 229 -7.14 -27.56 -43.46
N ASN A 230 -6.31 -28.31 -44.19
CA ASN A 230 -5.95 -27.97 -45.56
C ASN A 230 -7.03 -28.47 -46.52
N ILE A 231 -7.55 -27.57 -47.36
CA ILE A 231 -8.54 -27.91 -48.40
C ILE A 231 -7.88 -27.67 -49.76
N GLU A 232 -7.68 -28.74 -50.52
CA GLU A 232 -7.09 -28.69 -51.85
C GLU A 232 -8.19 -28.66 -52.92
N ALA A 233 -8.08 -27.76 -53.90
CA ALA A 233 -9.03 -27.62 -55.00
C ALA A 233 -8.47 -28.13 -56.32
N VAL A 234 -9.32 -28.75 -57.14
CA VAL A 234 -8.92 -29.41 -58.40
C VAL A 234 -8.63 -28.41 -59.54
N GLY A 235 -9.08 -27.15 -59.44
CA GLY A 235 -8.75 -26.11 -60.43
C GLY A 235 -9.48 -24.77 -60.27
N LEU A 236 -8.96 -23.74 -60.93
CA LEU A 236 -9.56 -22.39 -60.99
C LEU A 236 -10.88 -22.40 -61.79
N ASN A 237 -11.85 -21.58 -61.37
CA ASN A 237 -13.19 -21.46 -61.98
C ASN A 237 -14.04 -22.75 -62.00
N LYS A 238 -13.83 -23.64 -61.03
CA LYS A 238 -14.71 -24.78 -60.76
C LYS A 238 -15.41 -24.58 -59.41
N GLU A 239 -16.72 -24.76 -59.40
CA GLU A 239 -17.50 -24.66 -58.17
C GLU A 239 -17.17 -25.83 -57.25
N SER A 240 -17.04 -25.57 -55.95
CA SER A 240 -16.87 -26.58 -54.91
C SER A 240 -17.61 -26.12 -53.66
N ILE A 241 -18.30 -27.04 -53.00
CA ILE A 241 -19.11 -26.76 -51.82
C ILE A 241 -18.49 -27.53 -50.65
N VAL A 242 -18.08 -26.79 -49.61
CA VAL A 242 -17.57 -27.36 -48.37
C VAL A 242 -18.61 -27.14 -47.28
N GLY A 243 -18.97 -28.22 -46.58
CA GLY A 243 -19.91 -28.18 -45.46
C GLY A 243 -19.26 -28.68 -44.18
N PHE A 244 -19.32 -27.88 -43.11
CA PHE A 244 -18.87 -28.28 -41.78
C PHE A 244 -20.09 -28.65 -40.93
N LYS A 245 -20.13 -29.89 -40.43
CA LYS A 245 -21.17 -30.34 -39.50
C LYS A 245 -20.54 -30.61 -38.15
N LEU A 246 -20.89 -29.76 -37.17
CA LEU A 246 -20.48 -29.94 -35.78
C LEU A 246 -21.49 -30.83 -35.06
N THR A 247 -20.99 -31.90 -34.43
CA THR A 247 -21.81 -32.76 -33.55
C THR A 247 -21.11 -32.91 -32.21
N SER A 248 -21.78 -32.48 -31.13
CA SER A 248 -21.33 -32.70 -29.76
C SER A 248 -21.89 -34.02 -29.26
N GLN A 249 -21.03 -34.94 -28.80
CA GLN A 249 -21.45 -36.10 -28.01
C GLN A 249 -21.12 -35.82 -26.55
N THR A 250 -22.13 -35.46 -25.76
CA THR A 250 -22.04 -35.47 -24.29
C THR A 250 -22.01 -36.92 -23.83
N ARG A 251 -20.95 -37.32 -23.11
CA ARG A 251 -20.84 -38.61 -22.43
C ARG A 251 -21.33 -38.49 -21.00
#